data_AF-A0A945YY67-F1
#
_entry.id   AF-A0A945YY67-F1
#
_cell.length_a   1.000
_cell.length_b   1.000
_cell.length_c   1.000
_cell.angle_alpha   90.00
_cell.angle_beta   90.00
_cell.angle_gamma   90.00
#
_symmetry.space_group_name_H-M   'P 1'
#
loop_
_entity.id
_entity.type
_entity.pdbx_description
1 polymer ?
#
loop_
_entity_poly.entity_id
_entity_poly.type
_entity_poly.pdbx_seq_one_letter_code
_entity_poly.pdbx_strand_id
1 'polypeptide(L)'
;MENFTMFIAIPLMFLAIVFLFFSVIYKNNQAKLYKRKWNEVIKSYNNMKEYHNQRIEREIRNSKLNSKWRDERAKKAEAKGYKYNHLVSGIENTEMNRNMVAEINKQMKKSESKYRLTIKYRKPKDGYSNYEFNSHVRQEDALLFSVYLRNKVYEN
;
A
#
# COMPACT_ATOMS: atom_id res chain seq x y z
N MET A 1 -69.72 -56.45 6.52
CA MET A 1 -69.03 -55.15 6.72
C MET A 1 -67.51 -55.24 6.51
N GLU A 2 -66.90 -56.43 6.51
CA GLU A 2 -65.44 -56.60 6.39
C GLU A 2 -64.85 -56.27 4.99
N ASN A 3 -65.63 -56.39 3.91
CA ASN A 3 -65.14 -56.07 2.57
C ASN A 3 -65.01 -54.56 2.29
N PHE A 4 -65.77 -53.72 3.00
CA PHE A 4 -65.77 -52.27 2.81
C PHE A 4 -64.56 -51.60 3.46
N THR A 5 -64.14 -52.09 4.64
CA THR A 5 -62.92 -51.61 5.32
C THR A 5 -61.66 -51.95 4.51
N MET A 6 -61.63 -53.12 3.87
CA MET A 6 -60.52 -53.53 3.00
C MET A 6 -60.41 -52.65 1.74
N PHE A 7 -61.55 -52.24 1.17
CA PHE A 7 -61.60 -51.37 -0.02
C PHE A 7 -61.07 -49.96 0.24
N ILE A 8 -61.13 -49.47 1.48
CA ILE A 8 -60.62 -48.16 1.90
C ILE A 8 -59.17 -48.25 2.40
N ALA A 9 -58.81 -49.34 3.09
CA ALA A 9 -57.48 -49.51 3.66
C ALA A 9 -56.39 -49.63 2.58
N ILE A 10 -56.66 -50.32 1.47
CA ILE A 10 -55.69 -50.53 0.38
C ILE A 10 -55.27 -49.20 -0.28
N PRO A 11 -56.19 -48.31 -0.72
CA PRO A 11 -55.84 -47.00 -1.25
C PRO A 11 -55.07 -46.12 -0.26
N LEU A 12 -55.44 -46.14 1.03
CA LEU A 12 -54.75 -45.35 2.06
C LEU A 12 -53.32 -45.85 2.29
N MET A 13 -53.10 -47.16 2.33
CA MET A 13 -51.75 -47.73 2.39
C MET A 13 -50.92 -47.37 1.15
N PHE A 14 -51.52 -47.41 -0.04
CA PHE A 14 -50.84 -47.01 -1.27
C PHE A 14 -50.44 -45.53 -1.24
N LEU A 15 -51.33 -44.63 -0.82
CA LEU A 15 -51.03 -43.20 -0.66
C LEU A 15 -49.90 -42.96 0.36
N ALA A 16 -49.90 -43.70 1.48
CA ALA A 16 -48.83 -43.61 2.47
C ALA A 16 -47.47 -44.04 1.90
N ILE A 17 -47.43 -45.13 1.12
CA ILE A 17 -46.21 -45.61 0.45
C ILE A 17 -45.70 -44.57 -0.55
N VAL A 18 -46.59 -44.01 -1.37
CA VAL A 18 -46.25 -42.96 -2.35
C VAL A 18 -45.69 -41.73 -1.65
N PHE A 19 -46.31 -41.28 -0.56
CA PHE A 19 -45.82 -40.14 0.23
C PHE A 19 -44.42 -40.39 0.82
N LEU A 20 -44.18 -41.58 1.38
CA LEU A 20 -42.86 -41.95 1.90
C LEU A 20 -41.80 -41.96 0.79
N PHE A 21 -42.14 -42.50 -0.39
CA PHE A 21 -41.24 -42.51 -1.56
C PHE A 21 -40.86 -41.10 -2.00
N PHE A 22 -41.84 -40.19 -2.13
CA PHE A 22 -41.57 -38.78 -2.47
C PHE A 22 -40.77 -38.05 -1.39
N SER A 23 -41.02 -38.33 -0.11
CA SER A 23 -40.26 -37.76 1.01
C SER A 23 -38.78 -38.15 0.97
N VAL A 24 -38.48 -39.42 0.66
CA VAL A 24 -37.10 -39.92 0.49
C VAL A 24 -36.42 -39.25 -0.72
N ILE A 25 -37.10 -39.16 -1.86
CA ILE A 25 -36.58 -38.48 -3.05
C ILE A 25 -36.29 -37.01 -2.77
N TYR A 26 -37.22 -36.32 -2.10
CA TYR A 26 -37.06 -34.92 -1.73
C TYR A 26 -35.83 -34.71 -0.84
N LYS A 27 -35.68 -35.50 0.22
CA LYS A 27 -34.51 -35.43 1.12
C LYS A 27 -33.19 -35.70 0.37
N ASN A 28 -33.15 -36.69 -0.52
CA ASN A 28 -31.98 -37.00 -1.33
C ASN A 28 -31.60 -35.86 -2.30
N ASN A 29 -32.59 -35.21 -2.91
CA ASN A 29 -32.36 -34.07 -3.79
C ASN A 29 -31.87 -32.86 -3.02
N GLN A 30 -32.41 -32.60 -1.82
CA GLN A 30 -31.91 -31.55 -0.94
C GLN A 30 -30.45 -31.83 -0.52
N ALA A 31 -30.13 -33.06 -0.11
CA ALA A 31 -28.76 -33.44 0.25
C ALA A 31 -27.76 -33.22 -0.91
N LYS A 32 -28.15 -33.56 -2.15
CA LYS A 32 -27.34 -33.28 -3.35
C LYS A 32 -27.16 -31.78 -3.59
N LEU A 33 -28.21 -30.98 -3.40
CA LEU A 33 -28.16 -29.53 -3.53
C LEU A 33 -27.20 -28.91 -2.51
N TYR A 34 -27.31 -29.30 -1.23
CA TYR A 34 -26.42 -28.84 -0.17
C TYR A 34 -24.97 -29.22 -0.46
N LYS A 35 -24.70 -30.45 -0.92
CA LYS A 35 -23.35 -30.89 -1.30
C LYS A 35 -22.76 -30.03 -2.43
N ARG A 36 -23.57 -29.68 -3.45
CA ARG A 36 -23.14 -28.79 -4.54
C ARG A 36 -22.80 -27.40 -4.02
N LYS A 37 -23.68 -26.79 -3.23
CA LYS A 37 -23.43 -25.47 -2.61
C LYS A 37 -22.18 -25.46 -1.75
N TRP A 38 -21.97 -26.49 -0.93
CA TRP A 38 -20.75 -26.63 -0.11
C TRP A 38 -19.47 -26.72 -0.96
N ASN A 39 -19.51 -27.47 -2.06
CA ASN A 39 -18.37 -27.55 -2.97
C ASN A 39 -18.05 -26.20 -3.64
N GLU A 40 -19.07 -25.41 -3.99
CA GLU A 40 -18.87 -24.04 -4.53
C GLU A 40 -18.24 -23.11 -3.49
N VAL A 41 -18.67 -23.19 -2.24
CA VAL A 41 -18.08 -22.42 -1.13
C VAL A 41 -16.61 -22.79 -0.94
N ILE A 42 -16.28 -24.09 -0.92
CA ILE A 42 -14.88 -24.56 -0.79
C ILE A 42 -14.03 -24.07 -1.96
N LYS A 43 -14.56 -24.17 -3.20
CA LYS A 43 -13.86 -23.69 -4.40
C LYS A 43 -13.61 -22.18 -4.32
N SER A 44 -14.62 -21.41 -3.93
CA SER A 44 -14.51 -19.96 -3.75
C SER A 44 -13.46 -19.60 -2.69
N TYR A 45 -13.46 -20.28 -1.55
CA TYR A 45 -12.48 -20.10 -0.49
C TYR A 45 -11.04 -20.37 -0.97
N ASN A 46 -10.82 -21.47 -1.70
CA ASN A 46 -9.50 -21.81 -2.22
C ASN A 46 -9.01 -20.78 -3.24
N ASN A 47 -9.87 -20.32 -4.14
CA ASN A 47 -9.54 -19.27 -5.10
C ASN A 47 -9.17 -17.96 -4.40
N MET A 48 -9.93 -17.56 -3.38
CA MET A 48 -9.65 -16.36 -2.58
C MET A 48 -8.30 -16.48 -1.85
N LYS A 49 -8.03 -17.64 -1.25
CA LYS A 49 -6.77 -17.92 -0.56
C LYS A 49 -5.57 -17.84 -1.50
N GLU A 50 -5.69 -18.43 -2.68
CA GLU A 50 -4.64 -18.39 -3.70
C GLU A 50 -4.37 -16.95 -4.17
N TYR A 51 -5.43 -16.18 -4.47
CA TYR A 51 -5.32 -14.77 -4.84
C TYR A 51 -4.59 -13.94 -3.76
N HIS A 52 -4.93 -14.15 -2.49
CA HIS A 52 -4.30 -13.45 -1.38
C HIS A 52 -2.81 -13.78 -1.28
N ASN A 53 -2.43 -15.05 -1.41
CA ASN A 53 -1.03 -15.47 -1.39
C ASN A 53 -0.24 -14.84 -2.55
N GLN A 54 -0.78 -14.88 -3.78
CA GLN A 54 -0.15 -14.25 -4.94
C GLN A 54 0.03 -12.73 -4.77
N ARG A 55 -0.89 -12.06 -4.07
CA ARG A 55 -0.76 -10.63 -3.74
C ARG A 55 0.38 -10.40 -2.74
N ILE A 56 0.44 -11.16 -1.65
CA ILE A 56 1.53 -11.05 -0.66
C ILE A 56 2.89 -11.25 -1.31
N GLU A 57 3.04 -12.27 -2.17
CA GLU A 57 4.29 -12.52 -2.88
C GLU A 57 4.71 -11.38 -3.80
N ARG A 58 3.75 -10.71 -4.47
CA ARG A 58 4.03 -9.51 -5.27
C ARG A 58 4.49 -8.35 -4.39
N GLU A 59 3.85 -8.12 -3.24
CA GLU A 59 4.25 -7.07 -2.30
C GLU A 59 5.66 -7.32 -1.73
N ILE A 60 5.98 -8.56 -1.36
CA ILE A 60 7.32 -8.94 -0.89
C ILE A 60 8.37 -8.72 -1.99
N ARG A 61 8.08 -9.14 -3.24
CA ARG A 61 9.00 -8.93 -4.38
C ARG A 61 9.24 -7.44 -4.65
N ASN A 62 8.18 -6.63 -4.65
CA ASN A 62 8.28 -5.19 -4.87
C ASN A 62 9.05 -4.50 -3.74
N SER A 63 8.86 -4.94 -2.49
CA SER A 63 9.63 -4.45 -1.33
C SER A 63 11.13 -4.73 -1.49
N LYS A 64 11.50 -5.96 -1.85
CA LYS A 64 12.89 -6.36 -2.11
C LYS A 64 13.51 -5.60 -3.29
N LEU A 65 12.74 -5.37 -4.35
CA LEU A 65 13.22 -4.57 -5.49
C LEU A 65 13.46 -3.13 -5.05
N ASN A 66 12.52 -2.52 -4.33
CA ASN A 66 12.66 -1.14 -3.85
C ASN A 66 13.87 -0.95 -2.92
N SER A 67 14.17 -1.92 -2.04
CA SER A 67 15.38 -1.86 -1.22
C SER A 67 16.65 -1.92 -2.08
N LYS A 68 16.70 -2.81 -3.08
CA LYS A 68 17.82 -2.92 -4.02
C LYS A 68 18.04 -1.62 -4.81
N TRP A 69 16.97 -1.02 -5.37
CA TRP A 69 17.05 0.26 -6.08
C TRP A 69 17.51 1.40 -5.18
N ARG A 70 17.11 1.39 -3.90
CA ARG A 70 17.55 2.38 -2.91
C ARG A 70 19.05 2.26 -2.64
N ASP A 71 19.55 1.03 -2.46
CA ASP A 71 20.98 0.79 -2.21
C ASP A 71 21.85 1.11 -3.44
N GLU A 72 21.39 0.76 -4.64
CA GLU A 72 22.07 1.12 -5.89
C GLU A 72 22.10 2.64 -6.13
N ARG A 73 20.99 3.34 -5.84
CA ARG A 73 20.96 4.82 -5.89
C ARG A 73 21.89 5.44 -4.85
N ALA A 74 21.93 4.89 -3.63
CA ALA A 74 22.83 5.35 -2.58
C ALA A 74 24.31 5.15 -2.98
N LYS A 75 24.66 3.97 -3.50
CA LYS A 75 26.01 3.69 -4.03
C LYS A 75 26.37 4.59 -5.21
N LYS A 76 25.44 4.85 -6.14
CA LYS A 76 25.66 5.75 -7.27
C LYS A 76 25.79 7.22 -6.84
N ALA A 77 25.04 7.65 -5.82
CA ALA A 77 25.16 8.98 -5.23
C ALA A 77 26.50 9.14 -4.48
N GLU A 78 26.93 8.11 -3.75
CA GLU A 78 28.24 8.05 -3.09
C GLU A 78 29.39 8.08 -4.10
N ALA A 79 29.29 7.30 -5.19
CA ALA A 79 30.27 7.30 -6.28
C ALA A 79 30.38 8.65 -7.02
N LYS A 80 29.30 9.44 -7.03
CA LYS A 80 29.29 10.80 -7.61
C LYS A 80 29.63 11.91 -6.60
N GLY A 81 30.00 11.57 -5.36
CA GLY A 81 30.35 12.54 -4.32
C GLY A 81 29.16 13.36 -3.77
N TYR A 82 27.93 13.09 -4.21
CA TYR A 82 26.73 13.81 -3.77
C TYR A 82 26.15 13.17 -2.49
N LYS A 83 26.76 13.44 -1.33
CA LYS A 83 26.10 13.24 -0.02
C LYS A 83 25.35 14.52 0.38
N TYR A 84 24.28 14.87 -0.36
CA TYR A 84 23.32 15.84 0.16
C TYR A 84 22.32 15.09 1.04
N ASN A 85 22.62 15.01 2.34
CA ASN A 85 21.66 14.48 3.30
C ASN A 85 20.60 15.55 3.52
N HIS A 86 19.40 15.33 2.98
CA HIS A 86 18.24 16.17 3.29
C HIS A 86 17.94 16.05 4.78
N LEU A 87 18.06 17.15 5.52
CA LEU A 87 17.86 17.16 6.96
C LEU A 87 16.39 17.44 7.30
N VAL A 88 15.87 18.56 6.79
CA VAL A 88 14.53 19.06 7.10
C VAL A 88 13.93 19.72 5.86
N SER A 89 12.64 19.47 5.60
CA SER A 89 11.86 20.08 4.52
C SER A 89 10.75 20.98 5.06
N GLY A 90 10.35 21.96 4.25
CA GLY A 90 9.11 22.70 4.47
C GLY A 90 9.25 23.80 5.52
N ILE A 91 10.44 24.35 5.71
CA ILE A 91 10.67 25.48 6.61
C ILE A 91 10.17 26.74 5.90
N GLU A 92 9.40 27.57 6.61
CA GLU A 92 8.96 28.85 6.06
C GLU A 92 10.13 29.76 5.71
N ASN A 93 10.04 30.43 4.57
CA ASN A 93 11.09 31.31 4.06
C ASN A 93 11.06 32.71 4.71
N THR A 94 11.21 32.75 6.03
CA THR A 94 11.35 33.98 6.81
C THR A 94 12.82 34.38 6.96
N GLU A 95 13.07 35.67 7.20
CA GLU A 95 14.44 36.16 7.44
C GLU A 95 15.04 35.55 8.71
N MET A 96 14.25 35.44 9.77
CA MET A 96 14.64 34.79 11.02
C MET A 96 15.15 33.36 10.78
N ASN A 97 14.44 32.56 10.01
CA ASN A 97 14.82 31.17 9.71
C ASN A 97 16.11 31.10 8.88
N ARG A 98 16.27 31.99 7.89
CA ARG A 98 17.51 32.08 7.10
C ARG A 98 18.71 32.47 7.97
N ASN A 99 18.52 33.45 8.85
CA ASN A 99 19.56 33.93 9.77
C ASN A 99 19.97 32.84 10.77
N MET A 100 19.03 32.03 11.24
CA MET A 100 19.34 30.88 12.10
C MET A 100 20.25 29.88 11.40
N VAL A 101 19.97 29.52 10.14
CA VAL A 101 20.85 28.63 9.36
C VAL A 101 22.23 29.25 9.13
N ALA A 102 22.29 30.56 8.87
CA ALA A 102 23.55 31.27 8.72
C ALA A 102 24.38 31.26 10.01
N GLU A 103 23.75 31.46 11.17
CA GLU A 103 24.42 31.45 12.48
C GLU A 103 24.96 30.05 12.83
N ILE A 104 24.18 29.00 12.57
CA ILE A 104 24.66 27.61 12.70
C ILE A 104 25.88 27.38 11.82
N ASN A 105 25.84 27.82 10.56
CA ASN A 105 26.99 27.72 9.66
C ASN A 105 28.23 28.48 10.18
N LYS A 106 28.07 29.63 10.84
CA LYS A 106 29.18 30.34 11.50
C LYS A 106 29.75 29.51 12.65
N GLN A 107 28.90 28.91 13.48
CA GLN A 107 29.34 28.05 14.58
C GLN A 107 30.06 26.79 14.07
N MET A 108 29.53 26.14 13.02
CA MET A 108 30.18 25.01 12.34
C MET A 108 31.52 25.40 11.72
N LYS A 109 31.67 26.66 11.27
CA LYS A 109 32.95 27.19 10.80
C LYS A 109 33.94 27.37 11.95
N LYS A 110 33.49 27.91 13.08
CA LYS A 110 34.31 28.10 14.29
C LYS A 110 34.79 26.75 14.86
N SER A 111 33.98 25.70 14.78
CA SER A 111 34.34 24.35 15.24
C SER A 111 35.07 23.50 14.19
N GLU A 112 35.51 24.09 13.08
CA GLU A 112 36.20 23.40 11.98
C GLU A 112 35.44 22.18 11.42
N SER A 113 34.11 22.19 11.53
CA SER A 113 33.29 21.08 11.05
C SER A 113 33.52 20.85 9.56
N LYS A 114 33.59 19.58 9.15
CA LYS A 114 33.67 19.17 7.74
C LYS A 114 32.38 19.44 6.97
N TYR A 115 31.27 19.70 7.66
CA TYR A 115 29.95 19.87 7.02
C TYR A 115 29.44 21.31 7.10
N ARG A 116 28.59 21.68 6.15
CA ARG A 116 27.85 22.95 6.13
C ARG A 116 26.39 22.70 5.78
N LEU A 117 25.53 23.57 6.27
CA LEU A 117 24.13 23.59 5.88
C LEU A 117 23.97 24.37 4.58
N THR A 118 23.18 23.83 3.65
CA THR A 118 22.79 24.48 2.40
C THR A 118 21.27 24.58 2.35
N ILE A 119 20.77 25.77 2.03
CA ILE A 119 19.35 26.02 1.82
C ILE A 119 19.01 25.76 0.36
N LYS A 120 17.92 25.03 0.10
CA LYS A 120 17.31 24.93 -1.22
C LYS A 120 15.88 25.42 -1.14
N TYR A 121 15.60 26.51 -1.86
CA TYR A 121 14.28 27.13 -1.93
C TYR A 121 13.29 26.25 -2.69
N ARG A 122 12.06 26.16 -2.17
CA ARG A 122 11.00 25.25 -2.61
C ARG A 122 9.65 25.96 -2.58
N LYS A 123 8.70 25.44 -3.36
CA LYS A 123 7.31 25.91 -3.42
C LYS A 123 7.25 27.41 -3.77
N PRO A 124 7.19 27.77 -5.06
CA PRO A 124 7.06 29.17 -5.44
C PRO A 124 5.74 29.76 -4.92
N LYS A 125 5.71 31.08 -4.78
CA LYS A 125 4.49 31.86 -4.51
C LYS A 125 3.47 31.70 -5.64
N ASP A 126 2.22 32.00 -5.36
CA ASP A 126 1.14 31.91 -6.35
C ASP A 126 1.42 32.84 -7.54
N GLY A 127 1.13 32.37 -8.76
CA GLY A 127 1.43 33.08 -10.02
C GLY A 127 2.63 32.55 -10.81
N TYR A 128 3.39 31.60 -10.26
CA TYR A 128 4.47 30.91 -10.98
C TYR A 128 3.92 29.73 -11.81
N SER A 129 3.70 29.94 -13.11
CA SER A 129 3.05 28.97 -14.01
C SER A 129 3.92 27.78 -14.43
N ASN A 130 5.25 27.89 -14.36
CA ASN A 130 6.19 26.89 -14.90
C ASN A 130 7.09 26.28 -13.81
N TYR A 131 6.52 25.81 -12.71
CA TYR A 131 7.29 25.03 -11.73
C TYR A 131 7.39 23.56 -12.16
N GLU A 132 8.40 23.25 -12.97
CA GLU A 132 8.78 21.87 -13.26
C GLU A 132 9.44 21.22 -12.04
N PHE A 133 9.27 19.91 -11.91
CA PHE A 133 9.90 19.11 -10.85
C PHE A 133 11.44 19.15 -11.04
N ASN A 134 12.13 19.91 -10.18
CA ASN A 134 13.58 20.26 -10.18
C ASN A 134 13.95 21.68 -10.63
N SER A 135 12.98 22.54 -10.90
CA SER A 135 13.23 23.97 -11.12
C SER A 135 13.90 24.63 -9.92
N HIS A 136 14.83 25.54 -10.18
CA HIS A 136 15.44 26.37 -9.14
C HIS A 136 14.48 27.50 -8.81
N VAL A 137 13.95 27.55 -7.59
CA VAL A 137 13.16 28.70 -7.09
C VAL A 137 14.13 29.72 -6.53
N ARG A 138 13.95 30.99 -6.86
CA ARG A 138 14.72 32.07 -6.24
C ARG A 138 14.29 32.27 -4.79
N GLN A 139 15.15 32.91 -4.01
CA GLN A 139 14.87 33.19 -2.61
C GLN A 139 13.63 34.07 -2.43
N GLU A 140 13.50 35.15 -3.21
CA GLU A 140 12.36 36.07 -3.12
C GLU A 140 11.01 35.43 -3.46
N ASP A 141 11.04 34.38 -4.29
CA ASP A 141 9.84 33.76 -4.86
C ASP A 141 9.38 32.52 -4.10
N ALA A 142 10.20 32.01 -3.19
CA ALA A 142 9.90 30.80 -2.45
C ALA A 142 9.06 31.07 -1.20
N LEU A 143 8.02 30.27 -1.00
CA LEU A 143 7.28 30.22 0.26
C LEU A 143 8.05 29.42 1.31
N LEU A 144 8.74 28.36 0.89
CA LEU A 144 9.40 27.40 1.78
C LEU A 144 10.85 27.15 1.37
N PHE A 145 11.62 26.54 2.25
CA PHE A 145 12.91 25.95 1.90
C PHE A 145 13.17 24.63 2.62
N SER A 146 14.13 23.88 2.10
CA SER A 146 14.68 22.67 2.71
C SER A 146 16.15 22.89 3.07
N VAL A 147 16.61 22.25 4.14
CA VAL A 147 18.01 22.29 4.58
C VAL A 147 18.68 20.96 4.27
N TYR A 148 19.86 21.04 3.67
CA TYR A 148 20.70 19.89 3.34
C TYR A 148 22.04 20.02 4.04
N LEU A 149 22.59 18.89 4.48
CA LEU A 149 23.98 18.81 4.91
C LEU A 149 24.86 18.59 3.67
N ARG A 150 25.84 19.47 3.47
CA ARG A 150 26.87 19.39 2.42
C ARG A 150 28.23 19.15 3.07
N ASN A 151 29.04 18.29 2.47
CA ASN A 151 30.42 18.05 2.90
C ASN A 151 31.38 19.00 2.16
N LYS A 152 32.21 19.73 2.91
CA LYS A 152 33.17 20.72 2.41
C LYS A 152 34.29 20.09 1.57
N VAL A 153 34.58 18.79 1.73
CA VAL A 153 35.69 18.11 1.02
C VAL A 153 35.49 18.04 -0.49
N TYR A 154 34.27 18.25 -1.00
CA TYR A 154 33.96 18.25 -2.43
C TYR A 154 33.88 19.67 -3.03
N GLU A 155 34.62 20.64 -2.48
CA GLU A 155 34.71 22.03 -2.98
C GLU A 155 36.04 22.37 -3.68
N ASN A 156 36.81 21.37 -4.12
CA ASN A 156 37.92 21.58 -5.05
C ASN A 156 37.43 21.51 -6.50
#